data_AF-A0A2A4HXY1-F1
#
_entry.id   AF-A0A2A4HXY1-F1
#
_cell.length_a   1.000
_cell.length_b   1.000
_cell.length_c   1.000
_cell.angle_alpha   90.00
_cell.angle_beta   90.00
_cell.angle_gamma   90.00
#
_symmetry.space_group_name_H-M   'P 1'
#
loop_
_entity.id
_entity.type
_entity.pdbx_description
1 polymer ?
#
loop_
_entity_poly.entity_id
_entity_poly.type
_entity_poly.pdbx_seq_one_letter_code
_entity_poly.pdbx_strand_id
1 'polypeptide(L)'
;MRGDGARGAKARTTRTVVLAVLGVCFMTGLAFASVPLYRLFCQATGLNGTTNRGLAAPGSVHRPITIAFDANTSPKLPWRFVPEQEQETVEIGARDMAFFTATNRGAQAVTGTATYNVTPAIAGKYFTKIQCFCFTQQTLKPGETQRMPVIFFVDPKILTDPDTRDVETITLSYTFYPVDSAKTAS
;
A
#
# COMPACT_ATOMS: atom_id res chain seq x y z
N MET A 1 23.38 -37.21 65.05
CA MET A 1 23.96 -37.10 63.70
C MET A 1 22.86 -37.27 62.64
N ARG A 2 22.06 -36.23 62.38
CA ARG A 2 20.97 -36.21 61.37
C ARG A 2 21.24 -35.03 60.42
N GLY A 3 22.35 -35.09 59.67
CA GLY A 3 22.87 -33.95 58.89
C GLY A 3 22.98 -34.18 57.39
N ASP A 4 22.99 -35.43 56.91
CA ASP A 4 23.42 -35.72 55.53
C ASP A 4 22.28 -35.78 54.50
N GLY A 5 21.03 -35.95 54.94
CA GLY A 5 19.86 -36.03 54.03
C GLY A 5 19.48 -34.69 53.37
N ALA A 6 19.77 -33.56 54.03
CA ALA A 6 19.34 -32.24 53.56
C ALA A 6 20.24 -31.68 52.43
N ARG A 7 21.53 -32.04 52.39
CA ARG A 7 22.49 -31.55 51.38
C ARG A 7 22.28 -32.20 50.01
N GLY A 8 21.95 -33.51 49.99
CA GLY A 8 21.66 -34.25 48.76
C GLY A 8 20.36 -33.82 48.07
N ALA A 9 19.32 -33.48 48.85
CA ALA A 9 18.07 -32.95 48.32
C ALA A 9 18.26 -31.53 47.75
N LYS A 10 18.94 -30.64 48.46
CA LYS A 10 19.16 -29.24 48.04
C LYS A 10 19.98 -29.15 46.75
N ALA A 11 21.06 -29.93 46.62
CA ALA A 11 21.89 -29.96 45.40
C ALA A 11 21.12 -30.51 44.18
N ARG A 12 20.25 -31.51 44.39
CA ARG A 12 19.42 -32.09 43.33
C ARG A 12 18.33 -31.10 42.88
N THR A 13 17.68 -30.42 43.82
CA THR A 13 16.68 -29.38 43.53
C THR A 13 17.30 -28.17 42.84
N THR A 14 18.47 -27.68 43.28
CA THR A 14 19.16 -26.58 42.60
C THR A 14 19.56 -26.95 41.18
N ARG A 15 20.06 -28.18 40.95
CA ARG A 15 20.39 -28.66 39.60
C ARG A 15 19.16 -28.74 38.69
N THR A 16 18.02 -29.20 39.20
CA THR A 16 16.76 -29.23 38.46
C THR A 16 16.24 -27.83 38.14
N VAL A 17 16.33 -26.88 39.08
CA VAL A 17 15.92 -25.49 38.86
C VAL A 17 16.80 -24.80 37.82
N VAL A 18 18.13 -25.00 37.89
CA VAL A 18 19.06 -24.44 36.89
C VAL A 18 18.78 -25.02 35.49
N LEU A 19 18.54 -26.32 35.38
CA LEU A 19 18.18 -26.96 34.11
C LEU A 19 16.83 -26.48 33.58
N ALA A 20 15.84 -26.28 34.46
CA ALA A 20 14.53 -25.75 34.06
C ALA A 20 14.64 -24.31 33.55
N VAL A 21 15.38 -23.45 34.24
CA VAL A 21 15.61 -22.05 33.82
C VAL A 21 16.39 -22.00 32.51
N LEU A 22 17.44 -22.80 32.34
CA LEU A 22 18.16 -22.92 31.07
C LEU A 22 17.25 -23.39 29.93
N GLY A 23 16.37 -24.36 30.19
CA GLY A 23 15.40 -24.84 29.22
C GLY A 23 14.42 -23.75 28.78
N VAL A 24 13.91 -22.97 29.73
CA VAL A 24 13.00 -21.84 29.45
C VAL A 24 13.71 -20.74 28.66
N CYS A 25 14.91 -20.34 29.06
CA CYS A 25 15.70 -19.34 28.33
C CYS A 25 16.04 -19.81 26.91
N PHE A 26 16.38 -21.09 26.73
CA PHE A 26 16.69 -21.66 25.42
C PHE A 26 15.47 -21.70 24.50
N MET A 27 14.33 -22.18 24.99
CA MET A 27 13.08 -22.20 24.21
C MET A 27 12.59 -20.80 23.85
N THR A 28 12.75 -19.84 24.77
CA THR A 28 12.42 -18.43 24.51
C THR A 28 13.37 -17.84 23.47
N GLY A 29 14.67 -18.12 23.55
CA GLY A 29 15.66 -17.72 22.56
C GLY A 29 15.36 -18.26 21.16
N LEU A 30 14.95 -19.52 21.06
CA LEU A 30 14.53 -20.13 19.79
C LEU A 30 13.26 -19.48 19.22
N ALA A 31 12.27 -19.17 20.07
CA ALA A 31 11.06 -18.48 19.64
C ALA A 31 11.38 -17.09 19.05
N PHE A 32 12.23 -16.30 19.72
CA PHE A 32 12.66 -15.00 19.21
C PHE A 32 13.55 -15.10 17.96
N ALA A 33 14.39 -16.13 17.86
CA ALA A 33 15.25 -16.36 16.69
C ALA A 33 14.51 -16.92 15.47
N SER A 34 13.38 -17.62 15.66
CA SER A 34 12.61 -18.22 14.57
C SER A 34 12.14 -17.19 13.53
N VAL A 35 11.69 -16.02 13.98
CA VAL A 35 11.19 -14.94 13.12
C VAL A 35 12.28 -14.37 12.20
N PRO A 36 13.45 -13.90 12.67
CA PRO A 36 14.51 -13.41 11.80
C PRO A 36 15.10 -14.50 10.91
N LEU A 37 15.22 -15.75 11.39
CA LEU A 37 15.71 -16.86 10.57
C LEU A 37 14.75 -17.18 9.43
N TYR A 38 13.44 -17.21 9.70
CA TYR A 38 12.41 -17.38 8.68
C TYR A 38 12.42 -16.23 7.68
N ARG A 39 12.62 -14.98 8.13
CA ARG A 39 12.77 -13.82 7.23
C ARG A 39 13.98 -13.95 6.31
N LEU A 40 15.14 -14.36 6.83
CA LEU A 40 16.35 -14.55 6.05
C LEU A 40 16.17 -15.67 5.02
N PHE A 41 15.54 -16.78 5.43
CA PHE A 41 15.21 -17.88 4.55
C PHE A 41 14.25 -17.46 3.44
N CYS A 42 13.17 -16.74 3.77
CA CYS A 42 12.23 -16.20 2.80
C CYS A 42 12.90 -15.18 1.86
N GLN A 43 13.89 -14.41 2.31
CA GLN A 43 14.65 -13.49 1.45
C GLN A 43 15.59 -14.22 0.49
N ALA A 44 16.27 -15.28 0.94
CA ALA A 44 17.21 -16.03 0.13
C ALA A 44 16.51 -16.94 -0.90
N THR A 45 15.36 -17.52 -0.53
CA THR A 45 14.62 -18.46 -1.37
C THR A 45 13.49 -17.81 -2.18
N GLY A 46 13.09 -16.59 -1.84
CA GLY A 46 11.90 -15.93 -2.40
C GLY A 46 10.57 -16.58 -1.99
N LEU A 47 10.60 -17.56 -1.07
CA LEU A 47 9.42 -18.26 -0.58
C LEU A 47 8.53 -17.26 0.17
N ASN A 48 7.25 -17.22 -0.19
CA ASN A 48 6.25 -16.26 0.30
C ASN A 48 6.35 -14.83 -0.26
N GLY A 49 7.12 -14.62 -1.34
CA GLY A 49 7.19 -13.32 -2.01
C GLY A 49 7.63 -12.23 -1.06
N THR A 50 8.83 -12.35 -0.47
CA THR A 50 9.49 -11.30 0.32
C THR A 50 9.68 -10.06 -0.54
N THR A 51 8.59 -9.32 -0.61
CA THR A 51 8.45 -8.03 -1.22
C THR A 51 9.46 -7.12 -0.55
N ASN A 52 10.37 -6.57 -1.36
CA ASN A 52 10.90 -5.24 -1.09
C ASN A 52 9.73 -4.40 -0.57
N ARG A 53 9.86 -3.85 0.63
CA ARG A 53 8.81 -3.08 1.29
C ARG A 53 8.29 -2.03 0.30
N GLY A 54 7.08 -2.29 -0.20
CA GLY A 54 6.38 -1.46 -1.18
C GLY A 54 6.88 -1.67 -2.61
N LEU A 55 6.01 -2.24 -3.46
CA LEU A 55 5.68 -1.61 -4.75
C LEU A 55 6.89 -1.13 -5.57
N ALA A 56 7.93 -1.95 -5.66
CA ALA A 56 9.09 -1.65 -6.47
C ALA A 56 8.68 -1.86 -7.93
N ALA A 57 8.56 -0.76 -8.67
CA ALA A 57 8.41 -0.84 -10.11
C ALA A 57 9.63 -1.62 -10.66
N PRO A 58 9.43 -2.61 -11.55
CA PRO A 58 10.46 -3.57 -11.96
C PRO A 58 11.68 -2.96 -12.68
N GLY A 59 11.67 -1.65 -12.94
CA GLY A 59 12.70 -0.91 -13.65
C GLY A 59 12.18 -0.45 -15.02
N SER A 60 12.59 0.74 -15.47
CA SER A 60 12.24 1.25 -16.79
C SER A 60 12.72 0.30 -17.88
N VAL A 61 11.85 -0.01 -18.84
CA VAL A 61 12.20 -0.76 -20.05
C VAL A 61 12.41 0.14 -21.27
N HIS A 62 12.59 1.46 -21.07
CA HIS A 62 12.76 2.48 -22.12
C HIS A 62 11.68 2.42 -23.21
N ARG A 63 10.45 2.12 -22.80
CA ARG A 63 9.27 2.12 -23.65
C ARG A 63 8.27 3.12 -23.06
N PRO A 64 8.06 4.26 -23.75
CA PRO A 64 7.10 5.24 -23.29
C PRO A 64 5.68 4.73 -23.49
N ILE A 65 4.80 5.08 -22.57
CA ILE A 65 3.34 4.93 -22.68
C ILE A 65 2.68 6.21 -22.22
N THR A 66 1.60 6.63 -22.90
CA THR A 66 0.88 7.84 -22.52
C THR A 66 -0.18 7.50 -21.47
N ILE A 67 -0.17 8.22 -20.37
CA ILE A 67 -1.21 8.15 -19.34
C ILE A 67 -2.06 9.41 -19.46
N ALA A 68 -3.34 9.24 -19.79
CA ALA A 68 -4.30 10.33 -19.78
C ALA A 68 -5.01 10.37 -18.41
N PHE A 69 -5.13 11.54 -17.82
CA PHE A 69 -5.76 11.74 -16.53
C PHE A 69 -7.12 12.41 -16.70
N ASP A 70 -8.15 11.73 -16.23
CA ASP A 70 -9.51 12.20 -16.27
C ASP A 70 -10.06 12.36 -14.85
N ALA A 71 -10.74 13.47 -14.59
CA ALA A 71 -11.14 13.90 -13.27
C ALA A 71 -12.59 14.38 -13.28
N ASN A 72 -13.43 13.67 -12.55
CA ASN A 72 -14.86 13.93 -12.47
C ASN A 72 -15.31 14.11 -11.03
N THR A 73 -16.40 14.85 -10.86
CA THR A 73 -17.06 15.06 -9.57
C THR A 73 -18.56 14.85 -9.74
N SER A 74 -19.18 14.16 -8.79
CA SER A 74 -20.64 14.08 -8.73
C SER A 74 -21.25 15.47 -8.61
N PRO A 75 -22.39 15.77 -9.28
CA PRO A 75 -23.09 17.06 -9.13
C PRO A 75 -23.49 17.41 -7.69
N LYS A 76 -23.58 16.40 -6.81
CA LYS A 76 -23.89 16.55 -5.38
C LYS A 76 -22.67 16.94 -4.52
N LEU A 77 -21.48 16.98 -5.10
CA LEU A 77 -20.24 17.36 -4.44
C LEU A 77 -19.74 18.67 -5.06
N PRO A 78 -19.82 19.82 -4.36
CA PRO A 78 -19.46 21.13 -4.91
C PRO A 78 -17.93 21.33 -4.95
N TRP A 79 -17.21 20.35 -5.45
CA TRP A 79 -15.76 20.38 -5.59
C TRP A 79 -15.37 20.66 -7.03
N ARG A 80 -14.28 21.40 -7.21
CA ARG A 80 -13.53 21.42 -8.46
C ARG A 80 -12.38 20.45 -8.31
N PHE A 81 -12.42 19.35 -9.04
CA PHE A 81 -11.36 18.36 -9.07
C PHE A 81 -10.78 18.32 -10.49
N VAL A 82 -9.50 18.60 -10.63
CA VAL A 82 -8.80 18.64 -11.92
C VAL A 82 -7.41 18.02 -11.79
N PRO A 83 -6.90 17.35 -12.82
CA PRO A 83 -5.49 16.98 -12.85
C PRO A 83 -4.64 18.23 -13.09
N GLU A 84 -3.39 18.23 -12.64
CA GLU A 84 -2.43 19.29 -12.99
C GLU A 84 -1.99 19.20 -14.46
N GLN A 85 -2.01 17.99 -15.01
CA GLN A 85 -1.70 17.70 -16.42
C GLN A 85 -2.73 16.72 -16.96
N GLU A 86 -3.28 16.97 -18.15
CA GLU A 86 -4.28 16.09 -18.76
C GLU A 86 -3.67 14.78 -19.27
N GLN A 87 -2.39 14.78 -19.61
CA GLN A 87 -1.66 13.62 -20.08
C GLN A 87 -0.18 13.72 -19.75
N GLU A 88 0.44 12.58 -19.49
CA GLU A 88 1.87 12.45 -19.21
C GLU A 88 2.43 11.22 -19.91
N THR A 89 3.65 11.32 -20.45
CA THR A 89 4.34 10.16 -21.04
C THR A 89 5.28 9.59 -20.01
N VAL A 90 5.06 8.34 -19.64
CA VAL A 90 5.80 7.65 -18.59
C VAL A 90 6.53 6.45 -19.15
N GLU A 91 7.59 6.04 -18.48
CA GLU A 91 8.33 4.84 -18.84
C GLU A 91 7.68 3.60 -18.23
N ILE A 92 7.37 2.60 -19.06
CA ILE A 92 6.84 1.32 -18.57
C ILE A 92 7.84 0.69 -17.59
N GLY A 93 7.35 0.18 -16.47
CA GLY A 93 8.16 -0.40 -15.39
C GLY A 93 8.83 0.60 -14.46
N ALA A 94 8.76 1.91 -14.75
CA ALA A 94 9.17 2.96 -13.82
C ALA A 94 7.99 3.43 -12.96
N ARG A 95 8.31 3.87 -11.74
CA ARG A 95 7.33 4.49 -10.84
C ARG A 95 7.20 5.97 -11.18
N ASP A 96 5.98 6.41 -11.38
CA ASP A 96 5.67 7.81 -11.66
C ASP A 96 4.64 8.39 -10.67
N MET A 97 4.50 9.72 -10.68
CA MET A 97 3.62 10.46 -9.78
C MET A 97 2.90 11.59 -10.51
N ALA A 98 1.57 11.47 -10.61
CA ALA A 98 0.71 12.53 -11.07
C ALA A 98 0.08 13.29 -9.89
N PHE A 99 -0.25 14.56 -10.11
CA PHE A 99 -0.89 15.40 -9.11
C PHE A 99 -2.26 15.85 -9.57
N PHE A 100 -3.21 15.80 -8.63
CA PHE A 100 -4.54 16.36 -8.81
C PHE A 100 -4.79 17.46 -7.79
N THR A 101 -5.61 18.43 -8.16
CA THR A 101 -6.04 19.52 -7.27
C THR A 101 -7.54 19.40 -7.03
N ALA A 102 -7.92 19.36 -5.76
CA ALA A 102 -9.32 19.40 -5.33
C ALA A 102 -9.58 20.68 -4.54
N THR A 103 -10.58 21.46 -4.95
CA THR A 103 -11.01 22.68 -4.26
C THR A 103 -12.48 22.59 -3.89
N ASN A 104 -12.83 22.79 -2.62
CA ASN A 104 -14.23 22.89 -2.23
C ASN A 104 -14.77 24.30 -2.54
N ARG A 105 -15.73 24.37 -3.46
CA ARG A 105 -16.42 25.62 -3.86
C ARG A 105 -17.73 25.86 -3.10
N GLY A 106 -18.12 24.94 -2.22
CA GLY A 106 -19.29 25.06 -1.37
C GLY A 106 -19.06 25.95 -0.15
N ALA A 107 -20.15 26.34 0.50
CA ALA A 107 -20.14 27.14 1.73
C ALA A 107 -19.97 26.30 3.01
N GLN A 108 -19.98 24.97 2.91
CA GLN A 108 -19.84 24.05 4.05
C GLN A 108 -18.69 23.07 3.82
N ALA A 109 -18.17 22.52 4.93
CA ALA A 109 -17.23 21.42 4.83
C ALA A 109 -17.97 20.19 4.27
N VAL A 110 -17.40 19.57 3.25
CA VAL A 110 -17.97 18.37 2.62
C VAL A 110 -16.91 17.29 2.62
N THR A 111 -17.34 16.06 2.85
CA THR A 111 -16.48 14.90 2.76
C THR A 111 -16.76 14.16 1.45
N GLY A 112 -15.71 13.86 0.71
CA GLY A 112 -15.76 13.14 -0.55
C GLY A 112 -14.98 11.83 -0.48
N THR A 113 -15.44 10.83 -1.23
CA THR A 113 -14.70 9.61 -1.52
C THR A 113 -14.52 9.47 -3.02
N ALA A 114 -13.39 8.91 -3.46
CA ALA A 114 -13.08 8.75 -4.87
C ALA A 114 -13.11 7.29 -5.29
N THR A 115 -13.70 7.05 -6.45
CA THR A 115 -13.56 5.80 -7.18
C THR A 115 -12.68 6.04 -8.41
N TYR A 116 -12.07 4.97 -8.92
CA TYR A 116 -11.21 5.07 -10.09
C TYR A 116 -11.50 3.94 -11.06
N ASN A 117 -11.23 4.22 -12.34
CA ASN A 117 -11.31 3.27 -13.43
C ASN A 117 -10.09 3.44 -14.34
N VAL A 118 -9.68 2.35 -14.99
CA VAL A 118 -8.58 2.34 -15.95
C VAL A 118 -9.10 1.85 -17.29
N THR A 119 -8.86 2.62 -18.35
CA THR A 119 -9.29 2.32 -19.72
C THR A 119 -8.08 2.30 -20.65
N PRO A 120 -7.97 1.33 -21.58
CA PRO A 120 -8.88 0.20 -21.79
C PRO A 120 -8.73 -0.88 -20.69
N ALA A 121 -9.80 -1.62 -20.42
CA ALA A 121 -9.85 -2.60 -19.33
C ALA A 121 -8.74 -3.67 -19.43
N ILE A 122 -8.37 -4.05 -20.66
CA ILE A 122 -7.27 -4.97 -20.96
C ILE A 122 -5.92 -4.47 -20.44
N ALA A 123 -5.70 -3.15 -20.40
CA ALA A 123 -4.47 -2.54 -19.88
C ALA A 123 -4.55 -2.31 -18.36
N GLY A 124 -5.77 -2.23 -17.81
CA GLY A 124 -6.03 -2.07 -16.38
C GLY A 124 -5.39 -3.17 -15.52
N LYS A 125 -5.23 -4.40 -16.05
CA LYS A 125 -4.54 -5.50 -15.34
C LYS A 125 -3.05 -5.26 -15.12
N TYR A 126 -2.44 -4.37 -15.90
CA TYR A 126 -1.03 -4.00 -15.81
C TYR A 126 -0.80 -2.65 -15.14
N PHE A 127 -1.84 -1.84 -15.00
CA PHE A 127 -1.77 -0.58 -14.31
C PHE A 127 -1.85 -0.80 -12.80
N THR A 128 -0.71 -0.69 -12.12
CA THR A 128 -0.65 -0.85 -10.67
C THR A 128 -0.55 0.50 -9.99
N LYS A 129 -1.58 0.79 -9.20
CA LYS A 129 -1.65 1.98 -8.37
C LYS A 129 -1.01 1.70 -7.01
N ILE A 130 0.07 2.42 -6.71
CA ILE A 130 0.93 2.19 -5.54
C ILE A 130 0.36 2.87 -4.30
N GLN A 131 0.08 4.17 -4.41
CA GLN A 131 -0.32 4.98 -3.28
C GLN A 131 -1.48 5.86 -3.72
N CYS A 132 -2.57 5.85 -2.97
CA CYS A 132 -3.65 6.76 -3.28
C CYS A 132 -4.45 7.23 -2.08
N PHE A 133 -4.79 8.51 -2.15
CA PHE A 133 -5.73 9.19 -1.27
C PHE A 133 -7.17 8.71 -1.45
N CYS A 134 -7.49 8.00 -2.52
CA CYS A 134 -8.87 7.57 -2.82
C CYS A 134 -9.41 6.46 -1.93
N PHE A 135 -8.61 5.87 -1.04
CA PHE A 135 -9.12 4.95 -0.03
C PHE A 135 -9.44 5.64 1.30
N THR A 136 -9.12 6.94 1.43
CA THR A 136 -9.44 7.72 2.60
C THR A 136 -10.38 8.85 2.23
N GLN A 137 -11.49 8.94 2.96
CA GLN A 137 -12.42 10.05 2.86
C GLN A 137 -11.64 11.36 3.04
N GLN A 138 -11.82 12.28 2.11
CA GLN A 138 -11.19 13.60 2.17
C GLN A 138 -12.25 14.59 2.60
N THR A 139 -11.98 15.35 3.65
CA THR A 139 -12.86 16.45 4.08
C THR A 139 -12.19 17.75 3.71
N LEU A 140 -12.87 18.57 2.90
CA LEU A 140 -12.40 19.90 2.53
C LEU A 140 -13.34 20.96 3.11
N LYS A 141 -12.77 21.95 3.80
CA LYS A 141 -13.47 23.14 4.29
C LYS A 141 -13.86 24.06 3.13
N PRO A 142 -14.77 25.01 3.34
CA PRO A 142 -15.14 26.00 2.32
C PRO A 142 -13.91 26.74 1.78
N GLY A 143 -13.72 26.74 0.45
CA GLY A 143 -12.58 27.39 -0.21
C GLY A 143 -11.24 26.66 -0.06
N GLU A 144 -11.17 25.57 0.71
CA GLU A 144 -9.94 24.81 0.90
C GLU A 144 -9.55 24.10 -0.40
N THR A 145 -8.25 24.18 -0.72
CA THR A 145 -7.65 23.50 -1.86
C THR A 145 -6.59 22.52 -1.37
N GLN A 146 -6.70 21.27 -1.78
CA GLN A 146 -5.77 20.21 -1.44
C GLN A 146 -5.13 19.64 -2.71
N ARG A 147 -3.81 19.51 -2.68
CA ARG A 147 -3.03 18.82 -3.70
C ARG A 147 -2.90 17.34 -3.34
N MET A 148 -3.25 16.46 -4.26
CA MET A 148 -3.37 15.02 -4.06
C MET A 148 -2.44 14.27 -5.02
N PRO A 149 -1.27 13.79 -4.55
CA PRO A 149 -0.40 12.95 -5.37
C PRO A 149 -0.95 11.53 -5.53
N VAL A 150 -0.84 10.99 -6.75
CA VAL A 150 -1.15 9.61 -7.10
C VAL A 150 0.11 8.96 -7.65
N ILE A 151 0.57 7.91 -6.97
CA ILE A 151 1.76 7.15 -7.39
C ILE A 151 1.30 5.89 -8.12
N PHE A 152 1.85 5.65 -9.30
CA PHE A 152 1.49 4.51 -10.14
C PHE A 152 2.70 3.98 -10.92
N PHE A 153 2.55 2.80 -11.52
CA PHE A 153 3.44 2.30 -12.57
C PHE A 153 2.64 1.35 -13.49
N VAL A 154 3.19 1.15 -14.69
CA VAL A 154 2.69 0.15 -15.64
C VAL A 154 3.63 -1.07 -15.59
N ASP A 155 3.10 -2.26 -15.35
CA ASP A 155 3.88 -3.50 -15.35
C ASP A 155 4.40 -3.81 -16.77
N PRO A 156 5.71 -4.04 -16.98
CA PRO A 156 6.30 -4.41 -18.27
C PRO A 156 5.66 -5.62 -18.96
N LYS A 157 4.94 -6.47 -18.22
CA LYS A 157 4.17 -7.58 -18.81
C LYS A 157 3.15 -7.13 -19.85
N ILE A 158 2.72 -5.86 -19.84
CA ILE A 158 1.87 -5.28 -20.90
C ILE A 158 2.52 -5.40 -22.30
N LEU A 159 3.84 -5.46 -22.38
CA LEU A 159 4.57 -5.59 -23.66
C LEU A 159 4.58 -7.02 -24.18
N THR A 160 4.40 -8.01 -23.30
CA THR A 160 4.45 -9.43 -23.65
C THR A 160 3.07 -10.01 -23.99
N ASP A 161 2.00 -9.30 -23.62
CA ASP A 161 0.63 -9.73 -23.84
C ASP A 161 0.17 -9.35 -25.26
N PRO A 162 -0.28 -10.33 -26.09
CA PRO A 162 -0.84 -10.08 -27.40
C PRO A 162 -2.00 -9.08 -27.42
N ASP A 163 -2.85 -9.09 -26.38
CA ASP A 163 -4.07 -8.29 -26.36
C ASP A 163 -3.79 -6.80 -26.14
N THR A 164 -2.64 -6.45 -25.57
CA THR A 164 -2.27 -5.07 -25.25
C THR A 164 -1.23 -4.46 -26.18
N ARG A 165 -0.91 -5.12 -27.29
CA ARG A 165 0.12 -4.66 -28.25
C ARG A 165 -0.16 -3.29 -28.85
N ASP A 166 -1.42 -2.97 -29.06
CA ASP A 166 -1.87 -1.71 -29.69
C ASP A 166 -2.24 -0.64 -28.65
N VAL A 167 -2.01 -0.90 -27.36
CA VAL A 167 -2.32 0.07 -26.30
C VAL A 167 -1.16 1.04 -26.15
N GLU A 168 -1.31 2.22 -26.75
CA GLU A 168 -0.36 3.33 -26.60
C GLU A 168 -0.75 4.31 -25.49
N THR A 169 -2.05 4.36 -25.17
CA THR A 169 -2.61 5.28 -24.18
C THR A 169 -3.45 4.54 -23.15
N ILE A 170 -3.22 4.84 -21.87
CA ILE A 170 -4.03 4.37 -20.75
C ILE A 170 -4.68 5.57 -20.09
N THR A 171 -6.01 5.59 -20.00
CA THR A 171 -6.76 6.63 -19.29
C THR A 171 -7.03 6.19 -17.86
N LEU A 172 -6.56 6.99 -16.90
CA LEU A 172 -6.88 6.87 -15.48
C LEU A 172 -7.97 7.89 -15.14
N SER A 173 -9.21 7.40 -15.01
CA SER A 173 -10.37 8.20 -14.65
C SER A 173 -10.63 8.13 -13.15
N TYR A 174 -10.72 9.27 -12.49
CA TYR A 174 -11.19 9.40 -11.12
C TYR A 174 -12.55 10.09 -11.07
N THR A 175 -13.44 9.58 -10.21
CA THR A 175 -14.70 10.26 -9.91
C THR A 175 -14.91 10.37 -8.41
N PHE A 176 -15.07 11.60 -7.93
CA PHE A 176 -15.41 11.88 -6.54
C PHE A 176 -16.93 11.92 -6.31
N TYR A 177 -17.35 11.27 -5.23
CA TYR A 177 -18.72 11.25 -4.75
C TYR A 177 -18.77 11.81 -3.33
N PRO A 178 -19.86 12.50 -2.94
CA PRO A 178 -20.04 12.85 -1.54
C PRO A 178 -20.19 11.55 -0.73
N VAL A 179 -19.60 11.50 0.45
CA VAL A 179 -20.04 10.52 1.44
C VAL A 179 -21.22 11.14 2.18
N ASP A 180 -22.31 10.40 2.29
CA ASP A 180 -23.48 10.89 3.03
C ASP A 180 -23.08 11.08 4.50
N SER A 181 -22.87 12.34 4.90
CA SER A 181 -22.85 12.75 6.30
C SER A 181 -24.28 12.78 6.86
N ALA A 182 -25.07 11.74 6.60
CA ALA A 182 -26.42 11.61 7.12
C ALA A 182 -26.41 10.89 8.47
N LYS A 183 -25.62 11.37 9.44
CA LYS A 183 -25.91 11.18 10.88
C LYS A 183 -25.02 12.03 11.78
N THR A 184 -25.67 12.79 12.67
CA THR A 184 -25.16 13.43 13.91
C THR A 184 -24.63 14.88 13.71
N ALA A 185 -25.22 15.94 14.27
CA ALA A 185 -26.05 16.06 15.46
C ALA A 185 -27.22 17.04 15.24
N SER A 186 -28.43 16.60 15.64
CA SER A 186 -29.46 17.47 16.22
C SER A 186 -29.03 17.93 17.60
#